data_AF-A0A7R8CXN5-F1
#
_entry.id   AF-A0A7R8CXN5-F1
#
_cell.length_a   1.000
_cell.length_b   1.000
_cell.length_c   1.000
_cell.angle_alpha   90.00
_cell.angle_beta   90.00
_cell.angle_gamma   90.00
#
_symmetry.space_group_name_H-M   'P 1'
#
loop_
_entity.id
_entity.type
_entity.pdbx_description
1 polymer ?
#
loop_
_entity_poly.entity_id
_entity_poly.type
_entity_poly.pdbx_seq_one_letter_code
_entity_poly.pdbx_strand_id
1 'polypeptide(L)'
;MMCLPSGTSSNPTHRSLKRLNTCLSHRLGRRKALFEKRKRISDYALVMGMFGIITMVIENELSSAGVYSKEDFYSTALKTLISVSTVILLGLIGAYHSLEVQLFMIDNCADDWRIAMTWQRLTQIGIELLICAVHPIPGRYYFLWTTKLSNHGGKIGAQWVPVDVTLSLPMFFRLYLICRVMLLHSKLFTDASSRSIGALNRINFNTRFVLKTLMTICPGTVLLVFMVSLWIIASWTLRQCERQHDDEYANILNSLWLVAITFLCVGYGDIVPNTYCGRGMCLLCGMMVSLFNLGVSFLKTYMPKKN
;
A
#
# COMPACT_ATOMS: atom_id res chain seq x y z
N MET A 1 -21.64 -22.05 -22.84
CA MET A 1 -21.77 -23.51 -22.64
C MET A 1 -23.21 -23.83 -22.33
N MET A 2 -23.79 -24.81 -23.03
CA MET A 2 -25.22 -25.14 -22.98
C MET A 2 -25.52 -26.18 -21.89
N CYS A 3 -26.69 -26.07 -21.24
CA CYS A 3 -27.24 -27.13 -20.39
C CYS A 3 -28.49 -27.71 -21.06
N LEU A 4 -28.46 -28.99 -21.43
CA LEU A 4 -29.60 -29.74 -21.99
C LEU A 4 -30.48 -30.33 -20.87
N PRO A 5 -31.78 -30.63 -21.12
CA PRO A 5 -32.74 -30.93 -20.07
C PRO A 5 -33.21 -32.40 -20.02
N SER A 6 -33.84 -32.78 -18.90
CA SER A 6 -34.71 -33.96 -18.77
C SER A 6 -35.96 -33.63 -17.95
N GLY A 7 -37.11 -34.22 -18.30
CA GLY A 7 -38.31 -34.24 -17.44
C GLY A 7 -39.53 -33.40 -17.85
N THR A 8 -40.68 -34.04 -17.98
CA THR A 8 -42.04 -33.47 -17.99
C THR A 8 -42.38 -32.87 -16.60
N SER A 9 -43.35 -31.98 -16.41
CA SER A 9 -44.33 -31.36 -17.32
C SER A 9 -44.52 -29.85 -16.97
N SER A 10 -45.75 -29.33 -17.05
CA SER A 10 -46.25 -28.02 -16.56
C SER A 10 -45.85 -26.76 -17.35
N ASN A 11 -46.74 -25.76 -17.29
CA ASN A 11 -46.81 -24.52 -18.07
C ASN A 11 -45.49 -23.95 -18.63
N PRO A 12 -45.46 -23.47 -19.90
CA PRO A 12 -44.26 -22.92 -20.52
C PRO A 12 -43.70 -21.69 -19.77
N THR A 13 -44.58 -20.86 -19.20
CA THR A 13 -44.24 -19.73 -18.32
C THR A 13 -43.60 -20.16 -16.99
N HIS A 14 -44.02 -21.29 -16.43
CA HIS A 14 -43.44 -21.82 -15.19
C HIS A 14 -42.05 -22.45 -15.45
N ARG A 15 -41.87 -23.13 -16.58
CA ARG A 15 -40.57 -23.64 -17.04
C ARG A 15 -39.57 -22.52 -17.36
N SER A 16 -39.99 -21.43 -17.99
CA SER A 16 -39.10 -20.29 -18.27
C SER A 16 -38.66 -19.58 -16.98
N LEU A 17 -39.59 -19.34 -16.04
CA LEU A 17 -39.28 -18.74 -14.74
C LEU A 17 -38.32 -19.62 -13.91
N LYS A 18 -38.55 -20.94 -13.87
CA LYS A 18 -37.65 -21.88 -13.17
C LYS A 18 -36.26 -21.90 -13.79
N ARG A 19 -36.14 -21.89 -15.13
CA ARG A 19 -34.86 -21.81 -15.85
C ARG A 19 -34.14 -20.47 -15.61
N LEU A 20 -34.88 -19.36 -15.55
CA LEU A 20 -34.34 -18.04 -15.22
C LEU A 20 -33.76 -18.01 -13.80
N ASN A 21 -34.51 -18.52 -12.82
CA ASN A 21 -34.10 -18.56 -11.41
C ASN A 21 -32.87 -19.47 -11.20
N THR A 22 -32.78 -20.62 -11.88
CA THR A 22 -31.59 -21.48 -11.82
C THR A 22 -30.36 -20.76 -12.41
N CYS A 23 -30.52 -20.04 -13.52
CA CYS A 23 -29.44 -19.25 -14.12
C CYS A 23 -28.99 -18.09 -13.20
N LEU A 24 -29.93 -17.39 -12.58
CA LEU A 24 -29.66 -16.31 -11.63
C LEU A 24 -28.90 -16.82 -10.39
N SER A 25 -29.36 -17.92 -9.78
CA SER A 25 -28.67 -18.57 -8.66
C SER A 25 -27.26 -19.02 -9.02
N HIS A 26 -27.04 -19.57 -10.21
CA HIS A 26 -25.71 -19.93 -10.70
C HIS A 26 -24.80 -18.71 -10.88
N ARG A 27 -25.33 -17.59 -11.43
CA ARG A 27 -24.59 -16.32 -11.54
C ARG A 27 -24.23 -15.74 -10.18
N LEU A 28 -25.15 -15.77 -9.20
CA LEU A 28 -24.90 -15.30 -7.84
C LEU A 28 -23.84 -16.17 -7.13
N GLY A 29 -23.89 -17.49 -7.29
CA GLY A 29 -22.86 -18.41 -6.80
C GLY A 29 -21.47 -18.12 -7.39
N ARG A 30 -21.38 -17.96 -8.72
CA ARG A 30 -20.14 -17.57 -9.42
C ARG A 30 -19.61 -16.22 -8.94
N ARG A 31 -20.48 -15.22 -8.73
CA ARG A 31 -20.11 -13.90 -8.20
C ARG A 31 -19.50 -13.99 -6.79
N LYS A 32 -20.10 -14.80 -5.90
CA LYS A 32 -19.59 -15.05 -4.55
C LYS A 32 -18.21 -15.71 -4.58
N ALA A 33 -18.04 -16.76 -5.39
CA ALA A 33 -16.76 -17.46 -5.54
C ALA A 33 -15.64 -16.57 -6.09
N LEU A 34 -15.93 -15.68 -7.05
CA LEU A 34 -14.95 -14.73 -7.57
C LEU A 34 -14.57 -13.65 -6.54
N PHE A 35 -15.53 -13.18 -5.73
CA PHE A 35 -15.24 -12.24 -4.65
C PHE A 35 -14.37 -12.86 -3.55
N GLU A 36 -14.58 -14.14 -3.23
CA GLU A 36 -13.76 -14.89 -2.28
C GLU A 36 -12.36 -15.19 -2.84
N LYS A 37 -12.25 -15.51 -4.14
CA LYS A 37 -10.95 -15.62 -4.83
C LYS A 37 -10.20 -14.28 -4.84
N ARG A 38 -10.90 -13.15 -5.03
CA ARG A 38 -10.31 -11.79 -4.97
C ARG A 38 -9.75 -11.47 -3.59
N LYS A 39 -10.45 -11.86 -2.51
CA LYS A 39 -9.92 -11.78 -1.14
C LYS A 39 -8.60 -12.54 -1.01
N ARG A 40 -8.63 -13.83 -1.32
CA ARG A 40 -7.45 -14.72 -1.20
C ARG A 40 -6.23 -14.21 -1.99
N ILE A 41 -6.42 -13.70 -3.22
CA ILE A 41 -5.33 -13.09 -4.00
C ILE A 41 -4.81 -11.81 -3.36
N SER A 42 -5.69 -10.97 -2.79
CA SER A 42 -5.27 -9.77 -2.05
C SER A 42 -4.47 -10.12 -0.79
N ASP A 43 -4.83 -11.22 -0.11
CA ASP A 43 -4.13 -11.71 1.09
C ASP A 43 -2.73 -12.23 0.71
N TYR A 44 -2.60 -13.00 -0.38
CA TYR A 44 -1.29 -13.42 -0.90
C TYR A 44 -0.44 -12.24 -1.38
N ALA A 45 -1.04 -11.23 -2.03
CA ALA A 45 -0.34 -10.01 -2.42
C ALA A 45 0.21 -9.26 -1.20
N LEU A 46 -0.55 -9.18 -0.11
CA LEU A 46 -0.07 -8.61 1.15
C LEU A 46 1.11 -9.41 1.72
N VAL A 47 1.01 -10.75 1.79
CA VAL A 47 2.10 -11.60 2.32
C VAL A 47 3.39 -11.40 1.51
N MET A 48 3.33 -11.43 0.18
CA MET A 48 4.51 -11.20 -0.68
C MET A 48 5.04 -9.76 -0.57
N GLY A 49 4.16 -8.76 -0.45
CA GLY A 49 4.53 -7.36 -0.23
C GLY A 49 5.25 -7.14 1.09
N MET A 50 4.74 -7.70 2.19
CA MET A 50 5.37 -7.63 3.51
C MET A 50 6.69 -8.38 3.56
N PHE A 51 6.77 -9.57 2.94
CA PHE A 51 8.01 -10.32 2.81
C PHE A 51 9.10 -9.48 2.13
N GLY A 52 8.80 -8.86 0.97
CA GLY A 52 9.75 -8.00 0.27
C GLY A 52 10.21 -6.76 1.08
N ILE A 53 9.35 -6.18 1.93
CA ILE A 53 9.76 -5.11 2.86
C ILE A 53 10.68 -5.67 3.95
N ILE A 54 10.30 -6.79 4.58
CA ILE A 54 11.08 -7.40 5.68
C ILE A 54 12.46 -7.83 5.19
N THR A 55 12.57 -8.49 4.04
CA THR A 55 13.86 -8.88 3.45
C THR A 55 14.73 -7.67 3.12
N MET A 56 14.15 -6.57 2.65
CA MET A 56 14.90 -5.32 2.42
C MET A 56 15.38 -4.68 3.72
N VAL A 57 14.55 -4.65 4.77
CA VAL A 57 14.97 -4.13 6.07
C VAL A 57 16.11 -4.98 6.61
N ILE A 58 16.01 -6.32 6.54
CA ILE A 58 17.09 -7.23 6.95
C ILE A 58 18.39 -6.98 6.18
N GLU A 59 18.35 -6.85 4.85
CA GLU A 59 19.54 -6.53 4.04
C GLU A 59 20.16 -5.18 4.45
N ASN A 60 19.37 -4.13 4.56
CA ASN A 60 19.89 -2.82 4.94
C ASN A 60 20.41 -2.80 6.39
N GLU A 61 19.79 -3.52 7.34
CA GLU A 61 20.32 -3.66 8.69
C GLU A 61 21.64 -4.44 8.72
N LEU A 62 21.70 -5.64 8.12
CA LEU A 62 22.90 -6.49 8.11
C LEU A 62 24.08 -5.82 7.41
N SER A 63 23.83 -5.16 6.28
CA SER A 63 24.85 -4.37 5.58
C SER A 63 25.27 -3.14 6.39
N SER A 64 24.35 -2.45 7.08
CA SER A 64 24.68 -1.29 7.91
C SER A 64 25.47 -1.66 9.18
N ALA A 65 25.25 -2.87 9.72
CA ALA A 65 25.92 -3.39 10.90
C ALA A 65 27.33 -3.98 10.59
N GLY A 66 27.75 -4.00 9.33
CA GLY A 66 29.07 -4.51 8.92
C GLY A 66 29.22 -6.03 9.02
N VAL A 67 28.12 -6.78 9.15
CA VAL A 67 28.14 -8.25 9.25
C VAL A 67 28.56 -8.88 7.93
N TYR A 68 28.11 -8.28 6.82
CA TYR A 68 28.48 -8.65 5.45
C TYR A 68 28.69 -7.40 4.60
N SER A 69 29.61 -7.48 3.65
CA SER A 69 29.83 -6.44 2.65
C SER A 69 28.79 -6.53 1.53
N LYS A 70 28.45 -5.40 0.89
CA LYS A 70 27.53 -5.37 -0.26
C LYS A 70 28.03 -6.12 -1.50
N GLU A 71 29.26 -6.61 -1.46
CA GLU A 71 29.87 -7.43 -2.50
C GLU A 71 29.65 -8.93 -2.28
N ASP A 72 29.23 -9.34 -1.08
CA ASP A 72 29.08 -10.74 -0.70
C ASP A 72 27.90 -11.41 -1.41
N PHE A 73 28.02 -12.73 -1.58
CA PHE A 73 26.95 -13.57 -2.13
C PHE A 73 25.63 -13.40 -1.36
N TYR A 74 25.68 -13.17 -0.04
CA TYR A 74 24.51 -12.97 0.81
C TYR A 74 23.69 -11.72 0.43
N SER A 75 24.33 -10.56 0.22
CA SER A 75 23.63 -9.34 -0.23
C SER A 75 23.00 -9.55 -1.61
N THR A 76 23.72 -10.22 -2.52
CA THR A 76 23.19 -10.57 -3.85
C THR A 76 21.98 -11.50 -3.75
N ALA A 77 22.04 -12.53 -2.89
CA ALA A 77 20.94 -13.47 -2.66
C ALA A 77 19.69 -12.81 -2.04
N LEU A 78 19.87 -11.90 -1.07
CA LEU A 78 18.75 -11.13 -0.49
C LEU A 78 18.11 -10.21 -1.54
N LYS A 79 18.91 -9.55 -2.39
CA LYS A 79 18.40 -8.70 -3.49
C LYS A 79 17.67 -9.50 -4.58
N THR A 80 18.15 -10.70 -4.95
CA THR A 80 17.42 -11.56 -5.90
C THR A 80 16.12 -12.08 -5.29
N LEU A 81 16.11 -12.43 -4.01
CA LEU A 81 14.92 -12.85 -3.28
C LEU A 81 13.86 -11.73 -3.19
N ILE A 82 14.28 -10.49 -2.93
CA ILE A 82 13.42 -9.30 -3.05
C ILE A 82 12.85 -9.22 -4.47
N SER A 83 13.70 -9.26 -5.50
CA SER A 83 13.27 -9.14 -6.90
C SER A 83 12.25 -10.21 -7.31
N VAL A 84 12.49 -11.49 -7.00
CA VAL A 84 11.54 -12.59 -7.23
C VAL A 84 10.22 -12.34 -6.50
N SER A 85 10.26 -11.88 -5.24
CA SER A 85 9.03 -11.55 -4.51
C SER A 85 8.24 -10.41 -5.18
N THR A 86 8.91 -9.44 -5.81
CA THR A 86 8.22 -8.36 -6.55
C THR A 86 7.56 -8.84 -7.83
N VAL A 87 8.19 -9.74 -8.59
CA VAL A 87 7.61 -10.30 -9.82
C VAL A 87 6.33 -11.09 -9.49
N ILE A 88 6.36 -11.87 -8.42
CA ILE A 88 5.17 -12.59 -7.92
C ILE A 88 4.10 -11.59 -7.45
N LEU A 89 4.49 -10.55 -6.70
CA LEU A 89 3.56 -9.49 -6.24
C LEU A 89 2.86 -8.78 -7.42
N LEU A 90 3.60 -8.39 -8.46
CA LEU A 90 3.03 -7.76 -9.66
C LEU A 90 2.06 -8.69 -10.39
N GLY A 91 2.39 -9.98 -10.49
CA GLY A 91 1.48 -11.01 -11.01
C GLY A 91 0.19 -11.13 -10.18
N LEU A 92 0.29 -11.08 -8.85
CA LEU A 92 -0.88 -11.11 -7.95
C LEU A 92 -1.74 -9.83 -8.05
N ILE A 93 -1.13 -8.66 -8.24
CA ILE A 93 -1.86 -7.40 -8.47
C ILE A 93 -2.59 -7.43 -9.82
N GLY A 94 -1.94 -7.92 -10.88
CA GLY A 94 -2.59 -8.17 -12.17
C GLY A 94 -3.76 -9.17 -12.07
N ALA A 95 -3.57 -10.26 -11.31
CA ALA A 95 -4.61 -11.24 -11.05
C ALA A 95 -5.79 -10.64 -10.23
N TYR A 96 -5.51 -9.76 -9.26
CA TYR A 96 -6.53 -9.04 -8.50
C TYR A 96 -7.39 -8.14 -9.40
N HIS A 97 -6.77 -7.35 -10.29
CA HIS A 97 -7.51 -6.47 -11.20
C HIS A 97 -8.24 -7.23 -12.31
N SER A 98 -7.72 -8.36 -12.80
CA SER A 98 -8.48 -9.20 -13.74
C SER A 98 -9.73 -9.80 -13.10
N LEU A 99 -9.70 -10.17 -11.81
CA LEU A 99 -10.91 -10.57 -11.07
C LEU A 99 -11.88 -9.40 -10.84
N GLU A 100 -11.37 -8.18 -10.62
CA GLU A 100 -12.19 -6.98 -10.52
C GLU A 100 -12.93 -6.66 -11.83
N VAL A 101 -12.23 -6.76 -12.97
CA VAL A 101 -12.83 -6.64 -14.31
C VAL A 101 -13.87 -7.75 -14.51
N GLN A 102 -13.55 -9.02 -14.22
CA GLN A 102 -14.52 -10.12 -14.32
C GLN A 102 -15.78 -9.91 -13.46
N LEU A 103 -15.64 -9.35 -12.26
CA LEU A 103 -16.78 -9.04 -11.40
C LEU A 103 -17.67 -7.94 -12.02
N PHE A 104 -17.05 -6.87 -12.53
CA PHE A 104 -17.77 -5.80 -13.24
C PHE A 104 -18.48 -6.31 -14.51
N MET A 105 -17.86 -7.23 -15.25
CA MET A 105 -18.47 -7.87 -16.42
C MET A 105 -19.73 -8.67 -16.05
N ILE A 106 -19.64 -9.50 -15.00
CA ILE A 106 -20.77 -10.30 -14.51
C ILE A 106 -21.91 -9.42 -13.98
N ASP A 107 -21.59 -8.28 -13.36
CA ASP A 107 -22.58 -7.35 -12.84
C ASP A 107 -23.32 -6.59 -13.95
N ASN A 108 -22.64 -6.25 -15.05
CA ASN A 108 -23.23 -5.54 -16.19
C ASN A 108 -23.76 -6.46 -17.31
N CYS A 109 -23.66 -7.78 -17.16
CA CYS A 109 -23.99 -8.76 -18.22
C CYS A 109 -23.22 -8.56 -19.53
N ALA A 110 -22.02 -7.98 -19.48
CA ALA A 110 -21.16 -7.81 -20.65
C ALA A 110 -20.31 -9.07 -20.87
N ASP A 111 -19.99 -9.37 -22.13
CA ASP A 111 -19.08 -10.47 -22.51
C ASP A 111 -17.68 -9.95 -22.95
N ASP A 112 -17.59 -8.76 -23.56
CA ASP A 112 -16.33 -8.12 -23.97
C ASP A 112 -15.63 -7.31 -22.86
N TRP A 113 -14.50 -7.82 -22.36
CA TRP A 113 -13.73 -7.18 -21.28
C TRP A 113 -13.22 -5.77 -21.62
N ARG A 114 -13.09 -5.48 -22.92
CA ARG A 114 -12.67 -4.16 -23.44
C ARG A 114 -13.65 -3.06 -23.04
N ILE A 115 -14.94 -3.36 -22.93
CA ILE A 115 -15.99 -2.42 -22.51
C ILE A 115 -15.82 -2.05 -21.02
N ALA A 116 -15.28 -2.97 -20.21
CA ALA A 116 -14.99 -2.74 -18.80
C ALA A 116 -13.66 -2.03 -18.53
N MET A 117 -12.76 -1.94 -19.51
CA MET A 117 -11.43 -1.33 -19.34
C MET A 117 -11.43 0.13 -19.77
N THR A 118 -11.67 1.05 -18.83
CA THR A 118 -11.60 2.49 -19.09
C THR A 118 -10.17 3.02 -18.92
N TRP A 119 -9.84 4.13 -19.57
CA TRP A 119 -8.54 4.80 -19.41
C TRP A 119 -8.22 5.14 -17.95
N GLN A 120 -9.21 5.54 -17.16
CA GLN A 120 -9.06 5.81 -15.72
C GLN A 120 -8.70 4.56 -14.91
N ARG A 121 -9.26 3.40 -15.26
CA ARG A 121 -8.89 2.11 -14.64
C ARG A 121 -7.47 1.71 -15.06
N LEU A 122 -7.14 1.87 -16.34
CA LEU A 122 -5.82 1.52 -16.86
C LEU A 122 -4.71 2.37 -16.24
N THR A 123 -4.91 3.68 -16.07
CA THR A 123 -3.93 4.55 -15.39
C THR A 123 -3.81 4.22 -13.91
N GLN A 124 -4.91 3.91 -13.22
CA GLN A 124 -4.87 3.48 -11.81
C GLN A 124 -4.08 2.17 -11.65
N ILE A 125 -4.32 1.17 -12.51
CA ILE A 125 -3.58 -0.10 -12.52
C ILE A 125 -2.10 0.14 -12.86
N GLY A 126 -1.82 1.01 -13.84
CA GLY A 126 -0.45 1.35 -14.24
C GLY A 126 0.35 2.03 -13.12
N ILE A 127 -0.24 2.99 -12.41
CA ILE A 127 0.38 3.64 -11.24
C ILE A 127 0.63 2.62 -10.13
N GLU A 128 -0.32 1.73 -9.87
CA GLU A 128 -0.18 0.71 -8.82
C GLU A 128 0.95 -0.30 -9.14
N LEU A 129 1.00 -0.79 -10.37
CA LEU A 129 2.08 -1.65 -10.84
C LEU A 129 3.42 -0.92 -10.80
N LEU A 130 3.49 0.36 -11.18
CA LEU A 130 4.71 1.16 -11.11
C LEU A 130 5.22 1.30 -9.66
N ILE A 131 4.35 1.67 -8.72
CA ILE A 131 4.69 1.79 -7.29
C ILE A 131 5.21 0.45 -6.74
N CYS A 132 4.56 -0.66 -7.09
CA CYS A 132 5.00 -1.98 -6.63
C CYS A 132 6.27 -2.49 -7.34
N ALA A 133 6.51 -2.09 -8.59
CA ALA A 133 7.66 -2.53 -9.38
C ALA A 133 8.98 -1.92 -8.92
N VAL A 134 8.99 -0.72 -8.33
CA VAL A 134 10.23 -0.13 -7.81
C VAL A 134 10.75 -0.96 -6.63
N HIS A 135 11.98 -1.45 -6.76
CA HIS A 135 12.74 -2.18 -5.75
C HIS A 135 14.25 -2.05 -6.02
N PRO A 136 15.12 -2.30 -5.03
CA PRO A 136 16.55 -2.46 -5.28
C PRO A 136 16.77 -3.73 -6.12
N ILE A 137 16.99 -3.53 -7.42
CA ILE A 137 17.32 -4.60 -8.37
C ILE A 137 18.72 -5.13 -8.01
N PRO A 138 18.97 -6.46 -8.04
CA PRO A 138 20.30 -7.01 -7.86
C PRO A 138 21.28 -6.45 -8.90
N GLY A 139 22.20 -5.60 -8.45
CA GLY A 139 23.16 -4.90 -9.29
C GLY A 139 24.07 -3.98 -8.48
N ARG A 140 25.23 -3.63 -9.04
CA ARG A 140 26.26 -2.79 -8.41
C ARG A 140 26.11 -1.34 -8.88
N TYR A 141 25.09 -0.65 -8.37
CA TYR A 141 24.82 0.75 -8.69
C TYR A 141 25.22 1.66 -7.53
N TYR A 142 26.36 2.35 -7.68
CA TYR A 142 26.86 3.34 -6.74
C TYR A 142 26.73 4.74 -7.34
N PHE A 143 26.31 5.69 -6.52
CA PHE A 143 26.24 7.11 -6.86
C PHE A 143 27.17 7.89 -5.93
N LEU A 144 27.94 8.82 -6.47
CA LEU A 144 28.79 9.70 -5.66
C LEU A 144 27.90 10.77 -5.01
N TRP A 145 27.62 10.62 -3.73
CA TRP A 145 26.85 11.59 -2.97
C TRP A 145 27.78 12.68 -2.43
N THR A 146 27.59 13.93 -2.86
CA THR A 146 28.25 15.10 -2.26
C THR A 146 27.32 15.73 -1.23
N THR A 147 27.81 15.95 -0.02
CA THR A 147 27.05 16.59 1.06
C THR A 147 27.89 17.62 1.81
N LYS A 148 27.24 18.66 2.35
CA LYS A 148 27.88 19.63 3.23
C LYS A 148 27.56 19.26 4.67
N LEU A 149 28.56 18.75 5.38
CA LEU A 149 28.45 18.30 6.76
C LEU A 149 28.39 19.54 7.68
N SER A 150 27.18 19.94 8.04
CA SER A 150 26.92 21.17 8.80
C SER A 150 27.49 21.07 10.23
N ASN A 151 27.36 19.90 10.85
CA ASN A 151 27.86 19.63 12.21
C ASN A 151 29.39 19.74 12.33
N HIS A 152 30.14 19.34 11.29
CA HIS A 152 31.61 19.38 11.26
C HIS A 152 32.19 20.63 10.58
N GLY A 153 31.60 21.80 10.86
CA GLY A 153 32.10 23.09 10.38
C GLY A 153 31.88 23.35 8.89
N GLY A 154 30.91 22.68 8.26
CA GLY A 154 30.52 22.92 6.87
C GLY A 154 31.47 22.33 5.82
N LYS A 155 32.30 21.34 6.18
CA LYS A 155 33.16 20.60 5.24
C LYS A 155 32.32 19.86 4.20
N ILE A 156 32.83 19.78 2.97
CA ILE A 156 32.20 19.02 1.88
C ILE A 156 32.73 17.59 1.95
N GLY A 157 31.84 16.64 2.28
CA GLY A 157 32.11 15.21 2.18
C GLY A 157 31.55 14.65 0.88
N ALA A 158 32.30 13.76 0.23
CA ALA A 158 31.84 13.03 -0.95
C ALA A 158 32.04 11.54 -0.73
N GLN A 159 30.96 10.76 -0.80
CA GLN A 159 30.98 9.33 -0.47
C GLN A 159 30.20 8.51 -1.48
N TRP A 160 30.68 7.31 -1.76
CA TRP A 160 30.02 6.38 -2.67
C TRP A 160 28.84 5.71 -1.97
N VAL A 161 27.63 6.18 -2.30
CA VAL A 161 26.38 5.68 -1.72
C VAL A 161 25.73 4.68 -2.68
N PRO A 162 25.39 3.46 -2.24
CA PRO A 162 24.63 2.52 -3.06
C PRO A 162 23.19 3.02 -3.26
N VAL A 163 22.73 3.02 -4.51
CA VAL A 163 21.39 3.49 -4.92
C VAL A 163 20.25 2.73 -4.23
N ASP A 164 20.55 1.53 -3.69
CA ASP A 164 19.67 0.74 -2.81
C ASP A 164 18.97 1.58 -1.72
N VAL A 165 19.67 2.56 -1.12
CA VAL A 165 19.13 3.35 0.00
C VAL A 165 17.98 4.22 -0.48
N THR A 166 18.15 4.95 -1.57
CA THR A 166 17.09 5.79 -2.16
C THR A 166 15.95 4.93 -2.72
N LEU A 167 16.25 3.75 -3.26
CA LEU A 167 15.24 2.78 -3.74
C LEU A 167 14.53 2.01 -2.62
N SER A 168 15.00 2.08 -1.37
CA SER A 168 14.29 1.50 -0.22
C SER A 168 13.04 2.31 0.16
N LEU A 169 13.09 3.65 0.00
CA LEU A 169 11.98 4.57 0.26
C LEU A 169 10.67 4.16 -0.45
N PRO A 170 10.64 3.99 -1.79
CA PRO A 170 9.41 3.63 -2.50
C PRO A 170 8.86 2.24 -2.16
N MET A 171 9.67 1.31 -1.64
CA MET A 171 9.15 0.01 -1.22
C MET A 171 8.23 0.08 0.00
N PHE A 172 8.36 1.08 0.86
CA PHE A 172 7.39 1.30 1.94
C PHE A 172 6.01 1.73 1.44
N PHE A 173 5.88 2.27 0.22
CA PHE A 173 4.55 2.57 -0.33
C PHE A 173 3.67 1.31 -0.41
N ARG A 174 4.25 0.12 -0.60
CA ARG A 174 3.53 -1.18 -0.62
C ARG A 174 2.70 -1.44 0.64
N LEU A 175 2.93 -0.75 1.75
CA LEU A 175 2.06 -0.78 2.93
C LEU A 175 0.60 -0.36 2.62
N TYR A 176 0.32 0.29 1.48
CA TYR A 176 -1.06 0.51 1.01
C TYR A 176 -1.84 -0.81 0.85
N LEU A 177 -1.15 -1.95 0.62
CA LEU A 177 -1.76 -3.28 0.53
C LEU A 177 -2.43 -3.70 1.85
N ILE A 178 -1.89 -3.29 3.00
CA ILE A 178 -2.51 -3.52 4.32
C ILE A 178 -3.88 -2.83 4.36
N CYS A 179 -3.92 -1.56 3.93
CA CYS A 179 -5.17 -0.79 3.85
C CYS A 179 -6.17 -1.47 2.89
N ARG A 180 -5.73 -1.91 1.70
CA ARG A 180 -6.58 -2.68 0.76
C ARG A 180 -7.18 -3.93 1.41
N VAL A 181 -6.37 -4.77 2.04
CA VAL A 181 -6.81 -6.02 2.69
C VAL A 181 -7.78 -5.74 3.84
N MET A 182 -7.47 -4.74 4.68
CA MET A 182 -8.35 -4.27 5.76
C MET A 182 -9.72 -3.83 5.22
N LEU A 183 -9.76 -3.01 4.16
CA LEU A 183 -11.01 -2.56 3.56
C LEU A 183 -11.79 -3.71 2.89
N LEU A 184 -11.10 -4.67 2.29
CA LEU A 184 -11.71 -5.81 1.59
C LEU A 184 -12.29 -6.85 2.56
N HIS A 185 -11.71 -7.03 3.75
CA HIS A 185 -12.22 -7.96 4.77
C HIS A 185 -13.19 -7.35 5.78
N SER A 186 -13.21 -6.02 5.92
CA SER A 186 -14.09 -5.34 6.88
C SER A 186 -15.57 -5.67 6.64
N LYS A 187 -16.17 -6.40 7.58
CA LYS A 187 -17.57 -6.84 7.52
C LYS A 187 -18.54 -5.68 7.34
N LEU A 188 -18.22 -4.51 7.89
CA LEU A 188 -19.01 -3.27 7.79
C LEU A 188 -19.37 -2.89 6.35
N PHE A 189 -18.50 -3.20 5.37
CA PHE A 189 -18.67 -2.82 3.96
C PHE A 189 -18.89 -4.01 3.02
N THR A 190 -18.63 -5.24 3.47
CA THR A 190 -18.94 -6.45 2.68
C THR A 190 -20.31 -7.05 2.95
N ASP A 191 -20.97 -6.66 4.05
CA ASP A 191 -22.24 -7.24 4.46
C ASP A 191 -23.40 -6.96 3.49
N ALA A 192 -24.38 -7.87 3.47
CA ALA A 192 -25.57 -7.74 2.64
C ALA A 192 -26.47 -6.57 3.09
N SER A 193 -26.51 -6.27 4.40
CA SER A 193 -27.33 -5.17 4.92
C SER A 193 -26.84 -3.81 4.41
N SER A 194 -25.55 -3.50 4.58
CA SER A 194 -24.96 -2.23 4.15
C SER A 194 -25.06 -2.07 2.63
N ARG A 195 -24.74 -3.12 1.86
CA ARG A 195 -24.91 -3.11 0.38
C ARG A 195 -26.34 -2.81 -0.06
N SER A 196 -27.34 -3.38 0.62
CA SER A 196 -28.76 -3.14 0.32
C SER A 196 -29.19 -1.71 0.68
N ILE A 197 -28.74 -1.19 1.83
CA ILE A 197 -29.00 0.20 2.26
C ILE A 197 -28.38 1.19 1.28
N GLY A 198 -27.16 0.95 0.77
CA GLY A 198 -26.55 1.82 -0.23
C GLY A 198 -27.28 1.78 -1.58
N ALA A 199 -27.75 0.61 -2.02
CA ALA A 199 -28.57 0.50 -3.23
C ALA A 199 -29.89 1.27 -3.12
N LEU A 200 -30.60 1.15 -1.99
CA LEU A 200 -31.82 1.91 -1.69
C LEU A 200 -31.59 3.42 -1.73
N ASN A 201 -30.46 3.89 -1.18
CA ASN A 201 -30.09 5.31 -1.17
C ASN A 201 -29.35 5.79 -2.44
N ARG A 202 -29.15 4.91 -3.45
CA ARG A 202 -28.32 5.17 -4.66
C ARG A 202 -26.88 5.64 -4.36
N ILE A 203 -26.32 5.22 -3.22
CA ILE A 203 -24.95 5.55 -2.80
C ILE A 203 -24.00 4.45 -3.27
N ASN A 204 -23.00 4.83 -4.08
CA ASN A 204 -21.91 3.95 -4.47
C ASN A 204 -20.87 3.82 -3.35
N PHE A 205 -20.56 2.59 -2.94
CA PHE A 205 -19.54 2.27 -1.92
C PHE A 205 -18.12 2.48 -2.44
N ASN A 206 -17.72 3.75 -2.55
CA ASN A 206 -16.36 4.14 -2.92
C ASN A 206 -15.38 3.93 -1.75
N THR A 207 -14.13 3.57 -2.04
CA THR A 207 -13.05 3.44 -1.03
C THR A 207 -12.86 4.71 -0.21
N ARG A 208 -13.07 5.90 -0.81
CA ARG A 208 -13.04 7.19 -0.12
C ARG A 208 -14.18 7.37 0.90
N PHE A 209 -15.37 6.82 0.62
CA PHE A 209 -16.48 6.80 1.57
C PHE A 209 -16.17 5.85 2.73
N VAL A 210 -15.67 4.65 2.42
CA VAL A 210 -15.24 3.64 3.39
C VAL A 210 -14.18 4.19 4.36
N LEU A 211 -13.14 4.85 3.85
CA LEU A 211 -12.11 5.48 4.67
C LEU A 211 -12.67 6.62 5.54
N LYS A 212 -13.60 7.42 5.00
CA LYS A 212 -14.31 8.46 5.77
C LYS A 212 -15.11 7.83 6.92
N THR A 213 -15.85 6.74 6.68
CA THR A 213 -16.61 6.03 7.71
C THR A 213 -15.71 5.48 8.82
N LEU A 214 -14.57 4.87 8.46
CA LEU A 214 -13.59 4.37 9.43
C LEU A 214 -13.07 5.50 10.34
N MET A 215 -12.69 6.64 9.73
CA MET A 215 -12.25 7.83 10.46
C MET A 215 -13.34 8.46 11.35
N THR A 216 -14.63 8.24 11.06
CA THR A 216 -15.72 8.72 11.93
C THR A 216 -16.08 7.80 13.09
N ILE A 217 -15.80 6.49 13.00
CA ILE A 217 -16.18 5.53 14.06
C ILE A 217 -15.19 5.56 15.22
N CYS A 218 -13.89 5.47 14.92
CA CYS A 218 -12.83 5.45 15.92
C CYS A 218 -11.65 6.34 15.51
N PRO A 219 -11.86 7.68 15.38
CA PRO A 219 -10.86 8.61 14.89
C PRO A 219 -9.52 8.44 15.63
N GLY A 220 -9.52 8.56 16.96
CA GLY A 220 -8.30 8.52 17.76
C GLY A 220 -7.44 7.26 17.54
N THR A 221 -8.04 6.07 17.46
CA THR A 221 -7.30 4.80 17.30
C THR A 221 -6.68 4.68 15.90
N VAL A 222 -7.45 4.94 14.85
CA VAL A 222 -6.98 4.86 13.45
C VAL A 222 -5.87 5.88 13.21
N LEU A 223 -6.07 7.08 13.74
CA LEU A 223 -5.15 8.21 13.71
C LEU A 223 -3.83 7.86 14.42
N LEU A 224 -3.88 7.35 15.65
CA LEU A 224 -2.69 6.96 16.43
C LEU A 224 -1.88 5.86 15.76
N VAL A 225 -2.55 4.81 15.24
CA VAL A 225 -1.88 3.72 14.52
C VAL A 225 -1.14 4.23 13.27
N PHE A 226 -1.75 5.15 12.52
CA PHE A 226 -1.09 5.78 11.36
C PHE A 226 0.11 6.65 11.77
N MET A 227 0.00 7.40 12.87
CA MET A 227 1.08 8.25 13.39
C MET A 227 2.30 7.44 13.82
N VAL A 228 2.09 6.43 14.68
CA VAL A 228 3.18 5.60 15.22
C VAL A 228 3.87 4.80 14.11
N SER A 229 3.09 4.23 13.17
CA SER A 229 3.68 3.51 12.03
C SER A 229 4.52 4.42 11.12
N LEU A 230 4.06 5.63 10.82
CA LEU A 230 4.83 6.60 10.06
C LEU A 230 6.09 7.06 10.79
N TRP A 231 6.04 7.28 12.10
CA TRP A 231 7.22 7.65 12.89
C TRP A 231 8.31 6.58 12.81
N ILE A 232 7.94 5.30 12.92
CA ILE A 232 8.88 4.17 12.82
C ILE A 232 9.51 4.11 11.42
N ILE A 233 8.71 4.24 10.36
CA ILE A 233 9.20 4.21 8.96
C ILE A 233 10.10 5.42 8.68
N ALA A 234 9.68 6.63 9.07
CA ALA A 234 10.44 7.85 8.88
C ALA A 234 11.76 7.83 9.67
N SER A 235 11.75 7.34 10.92
CA SER A 235 12.96 7.18 11.74
C SER A 235 13.95 6.21 11.10
N TRP A 236 13.46 5.04 10.64
CA TRP A 236 14.30 4.04 9.98
C TRP A 236 14.91 4.55 8.66
N THR A 237 14.10 5.19 7.82
CA THR A 237 14.53 5.72 6.52
C THR A 237 15.50 6.91 6.65
N LEU A 238 15.23 7.84 7.58
CA LEU A 238 16.14 8.93 7.92
C LEU A 238 17.50 8.40 8.39
N ARG A 239 17.48 7.41 9.29
CA ARG A 239 18.70 6.74 9.76
C ARG A 239 19.52 6.16 8.63
N GLN A 240 18.90 5.41 7.72
CA GLN A 240 19.58 4.76 6.60
C GLN A 240 20.18 5.77 5.60
N CYS A 241 19.65 6.99 5.51
CA CYS A 241 20.22 8.07 4.69
C CYS A 241 21.38 8.83 5.36
N GLU A 242 21.30 9.13 6.67
CA GLU A 242 22.34 9.90 7.36
C GLU A 242 23.52 9.04 7.84
N ARG A 243 23.29 7.79 8.31
CA ARG A 243 24.30 6.89 8.91
C ARG A 243 25.56 6.68 8.07
N GLN A 244 25.48 6.85 6.75
CA GLN A 244 26.65 6.69 5.88
C GLN A 244 27.66 7.83 6.04
N HIS A 245 27.19 9.04 6.35
CA HIS A 245 28.00 10.27 6.38
C HIS A 245 28.33 10.75 7.81
N ASP A 246 27.64 10.22 8.82
CA ASP A 246 27.75 10.68 10.21
C ASP A 246 27.40 9.53 11.19
N ASP A 247 28.35 9.19 12.07
CA ASP A 247 28.24 8.10 13.05
C ASP A 247 27.21 8.39 14.16
N GLU A 248 26.87 9.66 14.42
CA GLU A 248 25.88 10.05 15.44
C GLU A 248 24.48 9.49 15.13
N TYR A 249 24.22 9.19 13.85
CA TYR A 249 22.99 8.56 13.36
C TYR A 249 23.02 7.03 13.43
N ALA A 250 24.07 6.38 13.93
CA ALA A 250 24.07 4.92 14.11
C ALA A 250 22.92 4.44 15.03
N ASN A 251 22.58 5.25 16.03
CA ASN A 251 21.52 5.00 17.01
C ASN A 251 20.11 5.32 16.45
N ILE A 252 19.22 4.33 16.47
CA ILE A 252 17.81 4.49 16.06
C ILE A 252 17.06 5.51 16.93
N LEU A 253 17.43 5.63 18.21
CA LEU A 253 16.80 6.56 19.15
C LEU A 253 17.03 8.03 18.75
N ASN A 254 18.22 8.39 18.26
CA ASN A 254 18.53 9.74 17.76
C ASN A 254 17.68 10.09 16.53
N SER A 255 17.53 9.14 15.61
CA SER A 255 16.69 9.30 14.42
C SER A 255 15.19 9.36 14.77
N LEU A 256 14.74 8.60 15.78
CA LEU A 256 13.37 8.65 16.30
C LEU A 256 13.06 9.98 17.01
N TRP A 257 13.99 10.47 17.82
CA TRP A 257 13.90 11.78 18.47
C TRP A 257 13.75 12.90 17.43
N LEU A 258 14.64 12.95 16.44
CA LEU A 258 14.59 13.94 15.36
C LEU A 258 13.26 13.91 14.60
N VAL A 259 12.76 12.71 14.25
CA VAL A 259 11.44 12.58 13.60
C VAL A 259 10.31 13.04 14.52
N ALA A 260 10.34 12.71 15.82
CA ALA A 260 9.30 13.13 16.76
C ALA A 260 9.27 14.66 16.96
N ILE A 261 10.42 15.32 17.16
CA ILE A 261 10.48 16.78 17.32
C ILE A 261 10.17 17.54 16.02
N THR A 262 10.49 16.95 14.86
CA THR A 262 10.10 17.48 13.54
C THR A 262 8.59 17.35 13.35
N PHE A 263 8.01 16.21 13.71
CA PHE A 263 6.58 15.96 13.62
C PHE A 263 5.76 16.84 14.57
N LEU A 264 6.26 17.10 15.78
CA LEU A 264 5.65 18.02 16.73
C LEU A 264 5.90 19.50 16.37
N CYS A 265 6.61 19.78 15.27
CA CYS A 265 7.01 21.12 14.83
C CYS A 265 7.77 21.93 15.90
N VAL A 266 8.51 21.25 16.79
CA VAL A 266 9.31 21.88 17.87
C VAL A 266 10.69 22.27 17.34
N GLY A 267 11.39 21.34 16.68
CA GLY A 267 12.65 21.61 15.97
C GLY A 267 13.76 22.26 16.81
N TYR A 268 14.20 21.62 17.91
CA TYR A 268 15.26 22.15 18.78
C TYR A 268 16.58 22.47 18.06
N GLY A 269 16.90 21.76 16.96
CA GLY A 269 18.13 22.00 16.18
C GLY A 269 19.39 21.39 16.78
N ASP A 270 19.23 20.50 17.76
CA ASP A 270 20.27 19.67 18.38
C ASP A 270 20.85 18.64 17.41
N ILE A 271 19.99 18.01 16.60
CA ILE A 271 20.36 17.04 15.57
C ILE A 271 19.71 17.47 14.24
N VAL A 272 20.48 17.58 13.14
CA VAL A 272 20.01 18.16 11.86
C VAL A 272 20.52 17.35 10.66
N PRO A 273 19.64 16.91 9.73
CA PRO A 273 20.05 16.08 8.60
C PRO A 273 20.97 16.83 7.64
N ASN A 274 22.10 16.21 7.32
CA ASN A 274 23.09 16.74 6.40
C ASN A 274 22.75 16.36 4.95
N THR A 275 22.27 15.14 4.70
CA THR A 275 22.00 14.65 3.34
C THR A 275 20.71 15.22 2.73
N TYR A 276 20.66 15.27 1.39
CA TYR A 276 19.44 15.65 0.67
C TYR A 276 18.27 14.67 0.89
N CYS A 277 18.53 13.38 1.15
CA CYS A 277 17.47 12.43 1.51
C CYS A 277 16.92 12.75 2.91
N GLY A 278 17.77 12.90 3.92
CA GLY A 278 17.31 13.18 5.28
C GLY A 278 16.53 14.48 5.37
N ARG A 279 16.99 15.53 4.67
CA ARG A 279 16.25 16.79 4.51
C ARG A 279 14.91 16.59 3.81
N GLY A 280 14.87 15.80 2.73
CA GLY A 280 13.64 15.42 2.05
C GLY A 280 12.66 14.68 2.95
N MET A 281 13.14 13.74 3.78
CA MET A 281 12.32 13.01 4.75
C MET A 281 11.77 13.92 5.85
N CYS A 282 12.57 14.85 6.39
CA CYS A 282 12.09 15.84 7.36
C CYS A 282 11.01 16.76 6.76
N LEU A 283 11.17 17.20 5.50
CA LEU A 283 10.14 17.97 4.79
C LEU A 283 8.85 17.16 4.60
N LEU A 284 8.96 15.89 4.19
CA LEU A 284 7.80 15.00 4.06
C LEU A 284 7.11 14.80 5.41
N CYS A 285 7.84 14.54 6.49
CA CYS A 285 7.29 14.44 7.85
C CYS A 285 6.51 15.71 8.24
N GLY A 286 7.09 16.90 8.07
CA GLY A 286 6.41 18.17 8.36
C GLY A 286 5.14 18.39 7.50
N MET A 287 5.19 18.06 6.21
CA MET A 287 4.01 18.15 5.33
C MET A 287 2.89 17.19 5.77
N MET A 288 3.24 15.98 6.26
CA MET A 288 2.26 15.02 6.75
C MET A 288 1.49 15.53 7.98
N VAL A 289 2.15 16.28 8.88
CA VAL A 289 1.49 16.96 10.03
C VAL A 289 0.43 17.94 9.55
N SER A 290 0.76 18.77 8.56
CA SER A 290 -0.16 19.76 7.99
C SER A 290 -1.35 19.10 7.30
N LEU A 291 -1.12 18.06 6.50
CA LEU A 291 -2.18 17.27 5.84
C LEU A 291 -3.09 16.55 6.85
N PHE A 292 -2.50 16.07 7.94
CA PHE A 292 -3.21 15.40 9.03
C PHE A 292 -4.12 16.37 9.79
N ASN A 293 -3.59 17.53 10.20
CA ASN A 293 -4.38 18.59 10.86
C ASN A 293 -5.49 19.12 9.95
N LEU A 294 -5.23 19.25 8.64
CA LEU A 294 -6.25 19.59 7.65
C LEU A 294 -7.33 18.50 7.54
N GLY A 295 -6.95 17.21 7.52
CA GLY A 295 -7.87 16.08 7.49
C GLY A 295 -8.78 16.00 8.72
N VAL A 296 -8.21 16.20 9.91
CA VAL A 296 -8.97 16.27 11.19
C VAL A 296 -9.90 17.48 11.20
N SER A 297 -9.45 18.64 10.73
CA SER A 297 -10.27 19.85 10.64
C SER A 297 -11.45 19.66 9.67
N PHE A 298 -11.20 19.06 8.50
CA PHE A 298 -12.24 18.74 7.52
C PHE A 298 -13.26 17.72 8.07
N LEU A 299 -12.81 16.72 8.82
CA LEU A 299 -13.71 15.80 9.55
C LEU A 299 -14.57 16.55 10.58
N LYS A 300 -13.97 17.48 11.33
CA LYS A 300 -14.68 18.29 12.35
C LYS A 300 -15.74 19.22 11.76
N THR A 301 -15.51 19.77 10.57
CA THR A 301 -16.47 20.63 9.84
C THR A 301 -17.62 19.83 9.22
N TYR A 302 -17.39 18.60 8.77
CA TYR A 302 -18.41 17.76 8.10
C TYR A 302 -19.15 16.77 9.00
N MET A 303 -18.83 16.72 10.29
CA MET A 303 -19.61 15.98 11.28
C MET A 303 -20.69 16.90 11.87
N PRO A 304 -22.00 16.58 11.73
CA PRO A 304 -23.03 17.32 12.44
C PRO A 304 -22.77 17.20 13.95
N LYS A 305 -22.76 18.32 14.67
CA LYS A 305 -22.83 18.30 16.13
C LYS A 305 -24.08 17.52 16.51
N LYS A 306 -23.89 16.37 17.14
CA LYS A 306 -24.96 15.65 17.81
C LYS A 306 -25.19 16.37 19.14
N ASN A 307 -26.08 17.36 19.10
CA ASN A 307 -26.69 17.94 20.30
C ASN A 307 -27.57 16.88 20.98
#